data_AF-A0A6G1PWV9-F1
#
_entry.id   AF-A0A6G1PWV9-F1
#
_cell.length_a   1.000
_cell.length_b   1.000
_cell.length_c   1.000
_cell.angle_alpha   90.00
_cell.angle_beta   90.00
_cell.angle_gamma   90.00
#
_symmetry.space_group_name_H-M   'P 1'
#
loop_
_entity.id
_entity.type
_entity.pdbx_description
1 polymer ?
#
loop_
_entity_poly.entity_id
_entity_poly.type
_entity_poly.pdbx_seq_one_letter_code
_entity_poly.pdbx_strand_id
1 'polypeptide(L)'
;MLFQIMLIDGCWFLGDLICTLYFCLDYITTCTSIGIMMLISVDRYVAICDPLHYSSKVTPRRVQLCVLLCWFSSFLYTMIVMSEELTQPGRFNTCAGECVMVSKSIVQVTDFIFTFLLPITVTIVLYMRVFVVAVSQARAMRSHVAAVSLHRSVKVTAKKSEIKAAGTLGVVLVVFLLCMCPYYGVTVTGQDTLFNASSAAIVICFYYSNSCLNPLIYALFYPWFRKSIRLIVTFQILKPGSCETNMEWTD
;
A
#
# COMPACT_ATOMS: atom_id res chain seq x y z
N MET A 1 13.50 -2.87 12.82
CA MET A 1 13.45 -2.22 14.15
C MET A 1 12.56 -2.89 15.19
N LEU A 2 11.28 -3.25 14.91
CA LEU A 2 10.40 -3.90 15.91
C LEU A 2 11.04 -5.13 16.58
N PHE A 3 11.76 -5.94 15.81
CA PHE A 3 12.50 -7.09 16.33
C PHE A 3 13.76 -6.71 17.13
N GLN A 4 14.40 -5.56 16.87
CA GLN A 4 15.66 -5.18 17.53
C GLN A 4 15.45 -4.39 18.82
N ILE A 5 14.41 -3.55 18.88
CA ILE A 5 14.01 -2.85 20.11
C ILE A 5 13.51 -3.85 21.16
N MET A 6 12.83 -4.94 20.74
CA MET A 6 12.21 -5.88 21.68
C MET A 6 13.10 -7.06 22.13
N LEU A 7 14.16 -7.41 21.39
CA LEU A 7 14.95 -8.63 21.68
C LEU A 7 16.43 -8.39 22.03
N ILE A 8 17.00 -7.19 21.81
CA ILE A 8 18.43 -6.95 22.03
C ILE A 8 18.70 -5.56 22.63
N ASP A 9 18.25 -5.28 23.86
CA ASP A 9 18.61 -4.11 24.68
C ASP A 9 18.59 -2.70 24.00
N GLY A 10 18.01 -2.57 22.80
CA GLY A 10 18.04 -1.37 21.96
C GLY A 10 19.28 -1.19 21.05
N CYS A 11 20.22 -2.15 20.98
CA CYS A 11 21.50 -1.99 20.27
C CYS A 11 21.60 -2.77 18.94
N TRP A 12 22.24 -2.16 17.93
CA TRP A 12 22.53 -2.71 16.60
C TRP A 12 23.96 -3.27 16.50
N PHE A 13 24.09 -4.60 16.41
CA PHE A 13 25.41 -5.28 16.36
C PHE A 13 25.84 -5.76 14.97
N LEU A 14 25.01 -5.57 13.94
CA LEU A 14 25.25 -6.10 12.59
C LEU A 14 26.18 -5.19 11.75
N GLY A 15 26.71 -4.12 12.33
CA GLY A 15 27.60 -3.16 11.69
C GLY A 15 26.86 -2.16 10.79
N ASP A 16 27.57 -1.09 10.43
CA ASP A 16 26.98 0.08 9.76
C ASP A 16 26.52 -0.22 8.33
N LEU A 17 27.22 -1.09 7.60
CA LEU A 17 26.83 -1.47 6.25
C LEU A 17 25.46 -2.16 6.22
N ILE A 18 25.21 -3.09 7.16
CA ILE A 18 23.92 -3.79 7.24
C ILE A 18 22.82 -2.82 7.70
N CYS A 19 23.15 -1.85 8.56
CA CYS A 19 22.23 -0.78 8.96
C CYS A 19 21.80 0.07 7.75
N THR A 20 22.75 0.54 6.93
CA THR A 20 22.45 1.32 5.73
C THR A 20 21.65 0.52 4.71
N LEU A 21 22.03 -0.75 4.46
CA LEU A 21 21.29 -1.63 3.55
C LEU A 21 19.86 -1.88 4.03
N TYR A 22 19.66 -2.02 5.34
CA TYR A 22 18.33 -2.16 5.94
C TYR A 22 17.45 -0.94 5.61
N PHE A 23 17.94 0.27 5.84
CA PHE A 23 17.19 1.49 5.52
C PHE A 23 16.93 1.64 4.02
N CYS A 24 17.88 1.27 3.16
CA CYS A 24 17.67 1.26 1.71
C CYS A 24 16.54 0.31 1.31
N LEU A 25 16.53 -0.92 1.83
CA LEU A 25 15.48 -1.90 1.53
C LEU A 25 14.11 -1.44 2.06
N ASP A 26 14.08 -0.88 3.26
CA ASP A 26 12.85 -0.31 3.84
C ASP A 26 12.29 0.83 2.98
N TYR A 27 13.16 1.73 2.52
CA TYR A 27 12.77 2.86 1.69
C TYR A 27 12.29 2.43 0.29
N ILE A 28 12.98 1.48 -0.36
CA ILE A 28 12.58 0.90 -1.66
C ILE A 28 11.20 0.24 -1.54
N THR A 29 11.00 -0.58 -0.52
CA THR A 29 9.75 -1.32 -0.33
C THR A 29 8.60 -0.39 0.02
N THR A 30 8.83 0.65 0.81
CA THR A 30 7.83 1.67 1.12
C THR A 30 7.43 2.46 -0.12
N CYS A 31 8.39 3.01 -0.86
CA CYS A 31 8.12 3.76 -2.09
C CYS A 31 7.36 2.92 -3.10
N THR A 32 7.75 1.64 -3.24
CA THR A 32 7.06 0.70 -4.11
C THR A 32 5.63 0.46 -3.62
N SER A 33 5.42 0.21 -2.33
CA SER A 33 4.09 -0.01 -1.76
C SER A 33 3.15 1.17 -2.04
N ILE A 34 3.65 2.41 -1.90
CA ILE A 34 2.89 3.62 -2.21
C ILE A 34 2.54 3.70 -3.69
N GLY A 35 3.51 3.48 -4.58
CA GLY A 35 3.27 3.47 -6.02
C GLY A 35 2.26 2.40 -6.44
N ILE A 36 2.33 1.20 -5.85
CA ILE A 36 1.34 0.14 -6.07
C ILE A 36 -0.03 0.55 -5.55
N MET A 37 -0.14 1.19 -4.38
CA MET A 37 -1.41 1.68 -3.84
C MET A 37 -2.06 2.72 -4.78
N MET A 38 -1.26 3.62 -5.37
CA MET A 38 -1.75 4.56 -6.38
C MET A 38 -2.24 3.83 -7.63
N LEU A 39 -1.49 2.84 -8.13
CA LEU A 39 -1.87 2.04 -9.30
C LEU A 39 -3.17 1.27 -9.06
N ILE A 40 -3.33 0.66 -7.88
CA ILE A 40 -4.59 -0.01 -7.49
C ILE A 40 -5.75 1.00 -7.50
N SER A 41 -5.53 2.21 -7.01
CA SER A 41 -6.56 3.24 -6.98
C SER A 41 -6.97 3.70 -8.39
N VAL A 42 -6.00 3.84 -9.30
CA VAL A 42 -6.25 4.13 -10.72
C VAL A 42 -6.98 2.98 -11.39
N ASP A 43 -6.56 1.73 -11.18
CA ASP A 43 -7.21 0.53 -11.71
C ASP A 43 -8.70 0.51 -11.35
N ARG A 44 -9.00 0.75 -10.07
CA ARG A 44 -10.36 0.77 -9.54
C ARG A 44 -11.18 1.94 -10.08
N TYR A 45 -10.55 3.10 -10.25
CA TYR A 45 -11.17 4.22 -10.94
C TYR A 45 -11.55 3.86 -12.38
N VAL A 46 -10.65 3.25 -13.15
CA VAL A 46 -10.93 2.88 -14.55
C VAL A 46 -12.00 1.79 -14.62
N ALA A 47 -11.99 0.81 -13.72
CA ALA A 47 -13.00 -0.25 -13.68
C ALA A 47 -14.43 0.29 -13.45
N ILE A 48 -14.58 1.30 -12.58
CA ILE A 48 -15.89 1.82 -12.16
C ILE A 48 -16.37 2.96 -13.07
N CYS A 49 -15.47 3.87 -13.45
CA CYS A 49 -15.79 5.04 -14.26
C CYS A 49 -15.82 4.72 -15.77
N ASP A 50 -14.93 3.84 -16.25
CA ASP A 50 -14.78 3.50 -17.68
C ASP A 50 -14.94 1.99 -17.96
N PRO A 51 -16.03 1.32 -17.50
CA PRO A 51 -16.14 -0.14 -17.55
C PRO A 51 -16.06 -0.74 -18.96
N LEU A 52 -16.54 -0.02 -20.00
CA LEU A 52 -16.51 -0.48 -21.39
C LEU A 52 -15.10 -0.49 -22.00
N HIS A 53 -14.19 0.34 -21.50
CA HIS A 53 -12.82 0.42 -21.98
C HIS A 53 -11.83 -0.24 -21.01
N TYR A 54 -12.29 -0.76 -19.87
CA TYR A 54 -11.44 -1.38 -18.87
C TYR A 54 -10.59 -2.50 -19.47
N SER A 55 -11.20 -3.46 -20.18
CA SER A 55 -10.50 -4.62 -20.75
C SER A 55 -9.49 -4.27 -21.85
N SER A 56 -9.63 -3.10 -22.50
CA SER A 56 -8.67 -2.62 -23.51
C SER A 56 -7.58 -1.71 -22.92
N LYS A 57 -7.86 -1.04 -21.80
CA LYS A 57 -6.91 -0.19 -21.07
C LYS A 57 -6.02 -1.01 -20.13
N VAL A 58 -6.61 -1.88 -19.31
CA VAL A 58 -5.94 -2.69 -18.29
C VAL A 58 -5.68 -4.09 -18.84
N THR A 59 -4.43 -4.35 -19.21
CA THR A 59 -3.99 -5.66 -19.70
C THR A 59 -2.88 -6.22 -18.82
N PRO A 60 -2.72 -7.56 -18.71
CA PRO A 60 -1.70 -8.15 -17.85
C PRO A 60 -0.28 -7.64 -18.16
N ARG A 61 0.05 -7.48 -19.45
CA ARG A 61 1.36 -6.95 -19.88
C ARG A 61 1.59 -5.50 -19.42
N ARG A 62 0.57 -4.65 -19.51
CA ARG A 62 0.68 -3.25 -19.05
C ARG A 62 0.81 -3.17 -17.53
N VAL A 63 0.04 -3.97 -16.80
CA VAL A 63 0.14 -4.04 -15.33
C VAL A 63 1.54 -4.49 -14.90
N GLN A 64 2.08 -5.55 -15.52
CA GLN A 64 3.45 -6.00 -15.25
C GLN A 64 4.49 -4.90 -15.52
N LEU A 65 4.39 -4.20 -16.64
CA LEU A 65 5.27 -3.06 -16.94
C LEU A 65 5.15 -1.94 -15.90
N CYS A 66 3.92 -1.57 -15.49
CA CYS A 66 3.70 -0.56 -14.45
C CYS A 66 4.32 -0.97 -13.11
N VAL A 67 4.19 -2.23 -12.71
CA VAL A 67 4.79 -2.76 -11.48
C VAL A 67 6.31 -2.71 -11.57
N LEU A 68 6.91 -3.17 -12.68
CA LEU A 68 8.37 -3.13 -12.87
C LEU A 68 8.91 -1.70 -12.87
N LEU A 69 8.21 -0.78 -13.54
CA LEU A 69 8.56 0.64 -13.53
C LEU A 69 8.49 1.22 -12.11
N CYS A 70 7.49 0.84 -11.32
CA CYS A 70 7.35 1.27 -9.94
C CYS A 70 8.53 0.80 -9.06
N TRP A 71 8.96 -0.45 -9.22
CA TRP A 71 10.15 -0.97 -8.54
C TRP A 71 11.41 -0.23 -8.97
N PHE A 72 11.60 -0.06 -10.27
CA PHE A 72 12.77 0.61 -10.82
C PHE A 72 12.85 2.07 -10.38
N SER A 73 11.74 2.82 -10.45
CA SER A 73 11.69 4.21 -9.99
C SER A 73 11.95 4.32 -8.49
N SER A 74 11.42 3.38 -7.68
CA SER A 74 11.65 3.36 -6.24
C SER A 74 13.11 3.08 -5.90
N PHE A 75 13.75 2.17 -6.63
CA PHE A 75 15.18 1.90 -6.50
C PHE A 75 16.01 3.14 -6.85
N LEU A 76 15.76 3.77 -8.02
CA LEU A 76 16.49 4.97 -8.42
C LEU A 76 16.32 6.12 -7.43
N TYR A 77 15.09 6.35 -6.97
CA TYR A 77 14.79 7.38 -5.98
C TYR A 77 15.55 7.13 -4.67
N THR A 78 15.54 5.89 -4.17
CA THR A 78 16.28 5.51 -2.97
C THR A 78 17.78 5.72 -3.14
N MET A 79 18.35 5.33 -4.28
CA MET A 79 19.78 5.50 -4.54
C MET A 79 20.19 6.97 -4.56
N ILE A 80 19.33 7.87 -5.06
CA ILE A 80 19.58 9.31 -5.05
C ILE A 80 19.51 9.85 -3.62
N VAL A 81 18.42 9.56 -2.91
CA VAL A 81 18.15 10.05 -1.56
C VAL A 81 19.19 9.55 -0.56
N MET A 82 19.59 8.29 -0.66
CA MET A 82 20.51 7.62 0.28
C MET A 82 21.96 7.63 -0.20
N SER A 83 22.29 8.37 -1.27
CA SER A 83 23.64 8.39 -1.86
C SER A 83 24.73 8.83 -0.86
N GLU A 84 24.42 9.80 0.00
CA GLU A 84 25.35 10.29 1.03
C GLU A 84 25.61 9.23 2.10
N GLU A 85 24.55 8.55 2.58
CA GLU A 85 24.63 7.48 3.59
C GLU A 85 25.35 6.23 3.06
N LEU A 86 25.14 5.88 1.78
CA LEU A 86 25.83 4.77 1.12
C LEU A 86 27.34 5.03 0.99
N THR A 87 27.75 6.30 0.89
CA THR A 87 29.17 6.67 0.74
C THR A 87 29.91 6.64 2.08
N GLN A 88 29.23 6.99 3.18
CA GLN A 88 29.80 6.96 4.53
C GLN A 88 28.81 6.35 5.54
N PRO A 89 28.69 5.00 5.58
CA PRO A 89 27.85 4.31 6.55
C PRO A 89 28.24 4.67 7.99
N GLY A 90 27.25 4.92 8.85
CA GLY A 90 27.45 5.17 10.27
C GLY A 90 27.98 6.56 10.63
N ARG A 91 28.07 7.50 9.67
CA ARG A 91 28.56 8.87 9.90
C ARG A 91 27.83 9.61 11.04
N PHE A 92 26.54 9.30 11.23
CA PHE A 92 25.69 9.96 12.21
C PHE A 92 25.56 9.19 13.54
N ASN A 93 26.23 8.03 13.67
CA ASN A 93 26.21 7.26 14.91
C ASN A 93 27.08 7.97 15.97
N THR A 94 26.50 8.24 17.13
CA THR A 94 27.19 8.87 18.27
C THR A 94 27.74 7.84 19.25
N CYS A 95 27.15 6.65 19.29
CA CYS A 95 27.56 5.54 20.15
C CYS A 95 27.65 4.21 19.38
N ALA A 96 28.48 3.29 19.88
CA ALA A 96 28.53 1.93 19.37
C ALA A 96 27.20 1.20 19.63
N GLY A 97 26.62 0.63 18.58
CA GLY A 97 25.29 0.02 18.65
C GLY A 97 24.15 0.92 18.16
N GLU A 98 24.42 2.15 17.73
CA GLU A 98 23.41 2.98 17.08
C GLU A 98 23.26 2.63 15.60
N CYS A 99 22.02 2.70 15.10
CA CYS A 99 21.69 2.58 13.69
C CYS A 99 20.62 3.62 13.38
N VAL A 100 21.08 4.83 13.06
CA VAL A 100 20.23 5.99 12.80
C VAL A 100 20.42 6.48 11.37
N MET A 101 19.36 7.04 10.80
CA MET A 101 19.39 7.68 9.49
C MET A 101 19.01 9.14 9.66
N VAL A 102 19.92 10.06 9.29
CA VAL A 102 19.71 11.50 9.43
C VAL A 102 19.73 12.13 8.04
N SER A 103 18.56 12.51 7.55
CA SER A 103 18.40 13.17 6.26
C SER A 103 18.36 14.69 6.40
N LYS A 104 18.85 15.41 5.38
CA LYS A 104 18.73 16.88 5.30
C LYS A 104 17.26 17.29 5.25
N SER A 105 16.91 18.45 5.83
CA SER A 105 15.52 18.93 5.83
C SER A 105 14.92 19.05 4.43
N ILE A 106 15.72 19.40 3.41
CA ILE A 106 15.27 19.44 2.01
C ILE A 106 14.81 18.06 1.53
N VAL A 107 15.56 17.01 1.87
CA VAL A 107 15.23 15.63 1.54
C VAL A 107 13.99 15.17 2.29
N GLN A 108 13.88 15.49 3.59
CA GLN A 108 12.69 15.17 4.40
C GLN A 108 11.41 15.83 3.87
N VAL A 109 11.47 17.12 3.49
CA VAL A 109 10.32 17.82 2.90
C VAL A 109 9.98 17.26 1.52
N THR A 110 11.00 16.96 0.71
CA THR A 110 10.79 16.33 -0.60
C THR A 110 10.10 14.98 -0.44
N ASP A 111 10.58 14.15 0.49
CA ASP A 111 9.99 12.86 0.81
C ASP A 111 8.52 13.03 1.22
N PHE A 112 8.24 13.86 2.23
CA PHE A 112 6.87 14.16 2.66
C PHE A 112 5.91 14.54 1.51
N ILE A 113 6.38 15.33 0.54
CA ILE A 113 5.55 15.71 -0.61
C ILE A 113 5.28 14.49 -1.51
N PHE A 114 6.32 13.73 -1.88
CA PHE A 114 6.21 12.66 -2.88
C PHE A 114 5.64 11.35 -2.34
N THR A 115 5.92 11.00 -1.09
CA THR A 115 5.53 9.72 -0.50
C THR A 115 4.29 9.81 0.37
N PHE A 116 3.89 11.02 0.79
CA PHE A 116 2.70 11.22 1.61
C PHE A 116 1.66 12.12 0.94
N LEU A 117 1.95 13.41 0.74
CA LEU A 117 0.93 14.37 0.26
C LEU A 117 0.38 14.05 -1.13
N LEU A 118 1.26 13.79 -2.10
CA LEU A 118 0.85 13.49 -3.47
C LEU A 118 0.02 12.20 -3.56
N PRO A 119 0.46 11.05 -3.01
CA PRO A 119 -0.33 9.81 -3.00
C PRO A 119 -1.71 9.96 -2.33
N ILE A 120 -1.77 10.66 -1.19
CA ILE A 120 -3.04 10.90 -0.48
C ILE A 120 -3.98 11.75 -1.33
N THR A 121 -3.47 12.85 -1.90
CA THR A 121 -4.28 13.76 -2.70
C THR A 121 -4.84 13.05 -3.93
N VAL A 122 -3.99 12.35 -4.68
CA VAL A 122 -4.40 11.57 -5.86
C VAL A 122 -5.47 10.56 -5.46
N THR A 123 -5.25 9.82 -4.38
CA THR A 123 -6.16 8.75 -4.03
C THR A 123 -7.50 9.25 -3.48
N ILE A 124 -7.51 10.33 -2.69
CA ILE A 124 -8.76 10.98 -2.25
C ILE A 124 -9.56 11.47 -3.45
N VAL A 125 -8.92 12.13 -4.42
CA VAL A 125 -9.61 12.65 -5.62
C VAL A 125 -10.21 11.51 -6.43
N LEU A 126 -9.46 10.43 -6.67
CA LEU A 126 -9.97 9.26 -7.38
C LEU A 126 -11.12 8.60 -6.63
N TYR A 127 -11.02 8.45 -5.31
CA TYR A 127 -12.05 7.84 -4.49
C TYR A 127 -13.34 8.67 -4.46
N MET A 128 -13.23 10.00 -4.33
CA MET A 128 -14.38 10.89 -4.39
C MET A 128 -15.10 10.78 -5.74
N ARG A 129 -14.36 10.70 -6.85
CA ARG A 129 -14.96 10.47 -8.18
C ARG A 129 -15.67 9.11 -8.26
N VAL A 130 -15.04 8.06 -7.78
CA VAL A 130 -15.63 6.71 -7.72
C VAL A 130 -16.91 6.71 -6.89
N PHE A 131 -16.90 7.36 -5.72
CA PHE A 131 -18.07 7.46 -4.84
C PHE A 131 -19.22 8.21 -5.51
N VAL A 132 -18.94 9.34 -6.16
CA VAL A 132 -19.95 10.11 -6.91
C VAL A 132 -20.56 9.28 -8.03
N VAL A 133 -19.74 8.54 -8.79
CA VAL A 133 -20.21 7.64 -9.85
C VAL A 133 -21.04 6.49 -9.27
N ALA A 134 -20.61 5.88 -8.17
CA ALA A 134 -21.36 4.81 -7.51
C ALA A 134 -22.74 5.30 -7.01
N VAL A 135 -22.80 6.48 -6.39
CA VAL A 135 -24.04 7.08 -5.87
C VAL A 135 -24.97 7.49 -7.01
N SER A 136 -24.46 8.13 -8.07
CA SER A 136 -25.28 8.50 -9.23
C SER A 136 -25.87 7.28 -9.91
N GLN A 137 -25.09 6.21 -10.04
CA GLN A 137 -25.52 4.93 -10.57
C GLN A 137 -26.54 4.21 -9.67
N ALA A 138 -26.39 4.27 -8.34
CA ALA A 138 -27.37 3.72 -7.40
C ALA A 138 -28.71 4.47 -7.46
N ARG A 139 -28.67 5.80 -7.61
CA ARG A 139 -29.87 6.64 -7.79
C ARG A 139 -30.58 6.35 -9.11
N ALA A 140 -29.86 6.28 -10.23
CA ALA A 140 -30.41 5.93 -11.54
C ALA A 140 -30.94 4.47 -11.61
N MET A 141 -30.47 3.58 -10.74
CA MET A 141 -30.96 2.22 -10.67
C MET A 141 -32.29 2.11 -9.90
N ARG A 142 -32.51 2.97 -8.89
CA ARG A 142 -33.80 3.07 -8.18
C ARG A 142 -34.93 3.58 -9.07
N SER A 143 -34.65 4.33 -10.13
CA SER A 143 -35.67 4.89 -11.04
C SER A 143 -36.12 3.94 -12.16
N HIS A 144 -35.45 2.80 -12.40
CA HIS A 144 -35.74 1.89 -13.52
C HIS A 144 -36.14 0.47 -13.10
N VAL A 145 -36.93 0.32 -12.03
CA VAL A 145 -37.31 -0.99 -11.45
C VAL A 145 -38.36 -1.77 -12.28
N ALA A 146 -38.89 -1.24 -13.39
CA ALA A 146 -39.77 -2.00 -14.27
C ALA A 146 -39.04 -2.44 -15.56
N ALA A 147 -39.02 -3.75 -15.81
CA ALA A 147 -38.62 -4.46 -17.04
C ALA A 147 -37.17 -4.98 -17.14
N VAL A 148 -37.11 -6.31 -17.38
CA VAL A 148 -35.98 -7.19 -17.78
C VAL A 148 -35.10 -7.72 -16.64
N SER A 149 -35.38 -8.97 -16.22
CA SER A 149 -34.93 -9.57 -14.95
C SER A 149 -33.63 -10.40 -14.98
N LEU A 150 -33.17 -10.92 -16.12
CA LEU A 150 -32.03 -11.86 -16.11
C LEU A 150 -30.67 -11.22 -16.42
N HIS A 151 -30.54 -10.54 -17.56
CA HIS A 151 -29.30 -9.84 -17.95
C HIS A 151 -28.99 -8.64 -17.03
N ARG A 152 -30.03 -8.12 -16.37
CA ARG A 152 -29.94 -7.06 -15.37
C ARG A 152 -29.42 -7.59 -14.04
N SER A 153 -29.82 -8.80 -13.61
CA SER A 153 -29.36 -9.40 -12.35
C SER A 153 -27.84 -9.57 -12.33
N VAL A 154 -27.24 -10.17 -13.36
CA VAL A 154 -25.78 -10.35 -13.46
C VAL A 154 -25.05 -9.00 -13.48
N LYS A 155 -25.55 -8.04 -14.26
CA LYS A 155 -24.97 -6.68 -14.35
C LYS A 155 -25.12 -5.89 -13.04
N VAL A 156 -26.16 -6.14 -12.26
CA VAL A 156 -26.39 -5.56 -10.93
C VAL A 156 -25.45 -6.20 -9.90
N THR A 157 -25.26 -7.52 -9.93
CA THR A 157 -24.36 -8.24 -9.02
C THR A 157 -22.90 -7.85 -9.24
N ALA A 158 -22.44 -7.81 -10.49
CA ALA A 158 -21.08 -7.34 -10.83
C ALA A 158 -20.84 -5.89 -10.41
N LYS A 159 -21.87 -5.04 -10.52
CA LYS A 159 -21.76 -3.63 -10.11
C LYS A 159 -21.74 -3.46 -8.59
N LYS A 160 -22.48 -4.31 -7.87
CA LYS A 160 -22.49 -4.35 -6.40
C LYS A 160 -21.16 -4.86 -5.84
N SER A 161 -20.53 -5.83 -6.49
CA SER A 161 -19.20 -6.31 -6.09
C SER A 161 -18.12 -5.24 -6.31
N GLU A 162 -18.17 -4.48 -7.41
CA GLU A 162 -17.24 -3.37 -7.66
C GLU A 162 -17.40 -2.23 -6.64
N ILE A 163 -18.62 -1.87 -6.23
CA ILE A 163 -18.85 -0.88 -5.16
C ILE A 163 -18.30 -1.37 -3.82
N LYS A 164 -18.47 -2.67 -3.50
CA LYS A 164 -17.90 -3.26 -2.29
C LYS A 164 -16.37 -3.25 -2.34
N ALA A 165 -15.77 -3.55 -3.50
CA ALA A 165 -14.34 -3.48 -3.72
C ALA A 165 -13.80 -2.04 -3.58
N ALA A 166 -14.54 -1.03 -4.07
CA ALA A 166 -14.20 0.37 -3.82
C ALA A 166 -14.22 0.72 -2.32
N GLY A 167 -15.21 0.24 -1.56
CA GLY A 167 -15.25 0.41 -0.11
C GLY A 167 -13.98 -0.09 0.60
N THR A 168 -13.45 -1.22 0.16
CA THR A 168 -12.18 -1.79 0.66
C THR A 168 -10.99 -0.85 0.46
N LEU A 169 -10.90 -0.15 -0.67
CA LEU A 169 -9.82 0.81 -0.94
C LEU A 169 -9.86 1.99 0.04
N GLY A 170 -11.06 2.41 0.44
CA GLY A 170 -11.23 3.43 1.48
C GLY A 170 -10.62 2.98 2.81
N VAL A 171 -10.71 1.68 3.14
CA VAL A 171 -10.06 1.12 4.34
C VAL A 171 -8.55 1.09 4.19
N VAL A 172 -8.01 0.68 3.02
CA VAL A 172 -6.57 0.73 2.72
C VAL A 172 -6.03 2.15 2.93
N LEU A 173 -6.77 3.16 2.47
CA LEU A 173 -6.40 4.57 2.64
C LEU A 173 -6.37 5.03 4.08
N VAL A 174 -7.41 4.71 4.86
CA VAL A 174 -7.46 5.08 6.28
C VAL A 174 -6.30 4.42 7.03
N VAL A 175 -6.01 3.15 6.74
CA VAL A 175 -4.87 2.44 7.34
C VAL A 175 -3.55 3.09 6.94
N PHE A 176 -3.34 3.40 5.66
CA PHE A 176 -2.16 4.11 5.19
C PHE A 176 -1.95 5.44 5.92
N LEU A 177 -3.02 6.24 6.06
CA LEU A 177 -3.00 7.51 6.78
C LEU A 177 -2.63 7.32 8.26
N LEU A 178 -3.27 6.37 8.95
CA LEU A 178 -3.00 6.09 10.36
C LEU A 178 -1.56 5.63 10.60
N CYS A 179 -0.99 4.86 9.66
CA CYS A 179 0.38 4.39 9.75
C CYS A 179 1.42 5.46 9.43
N MET A 180 1.14 6.33 8.44
CA MET A 180 2.12 7.29 7.91
C MET A 180 2.04 8.68 8.57
N CYS A 181 0.86 9.13 9.00
CA CYS A 181 0.68 10.44 9.64
C CYS A 181 1.61 10.65 10.84
N PRO A 182 1.75 9.71 11.80
CA PRO A 182 2.61 9.92 12.96
C PRO A 182 4.07 10.12 12.56
N TYR A 183 4.55 9.36 11.57
CA TYR A 183 5.93 9.44 11.07
C TYR A 183 6.22 10.82 10.46
N TYR A 184 5.42 11.24 9.47
CA TYR A 184 5.63 12.54 8.82
C TYR A 184 5.33 13.74 9.72
N GLY A 185 4.42 13.58 10.69
CA GLY A 185 4.17 14.59 11.71
C GLY A 185 5.42 14.89 12.53
N VAL A 186 6.18 13.87 12.92
CA VAL A 186 7.43 14.04 13.68
C VAL A 186 8.54 14.60 12.79
N THR A 187 8.77 14.01 11.61
CA THR A 187 9.91 14.36 10.75
C THR A 187 9.81 15.77 10.15
N VAL A 188 8.60 16.27 9.85
CA VAL A 188 8.40 17.59 9.24
C VAL A 188 8.36 18.72 10.26
N THR A 189 7.88 18.46 11.49
CA THR A 189 7.79 19.49 12.54
C THR A 189 9.14 19.78 13.20
N GLY A 190 10.18 19.00 12.90
CA GLY A 190 11.52 19.20 13.46
C GLY A 190 11.59 18.98 14.97
N GLN A 191 10.59 18.31 15.56
CA GLN A 191 10.53 17.96 16.98
C GLN A 191 11.36 16.73 17.33
N ASP A 192 12.38 16.41 16.52
CA ASP A 192 13.37 15.35 16.80
C ASP A 192 14.06 15.53 18.16
N THR A 193 14.01 16.73 18.74
CA THR A 193 14.65 17.09 20.02
C THR A 193 13.77 16.89 21.26
N LEU A 194 12.48 16.51 21.13
CA LEU A 194 11.53 16.42 22.25
C LEU A 194 10.91 15.03 22.48
N PHE A 195 11.18 14.05 21.61
CA PHE A 195 10.62 12.72 21.76
C PHE A 195 11.54 11.78 22.53
N ASN A 196 10.98 11.11 23.55
CA ASN A 196 11.68 10.05 24.28
C ASN A 196 11.79 8.79 23.39
N ALA A 197 12.73 7.90 23.67
CA ALA A 197 12.97 6.69 22.86
C ALA A 197 11.69 5.83 22.66
N SER A 198 10.83 5.77 23.68
CA SER A 198 9.54 5.05 23.62
C SER A 198 8.56 5.64 22.60
N SER A 199 8.50 6.97 22.45
CA SER A 199 7.63 7.61 21.45
C SER A 199 8.11 7.37 20.02
N ALA A 200 9.42 7.41 19.78
CA ALA A 200 9.99 7.06 18.48
C ALA A 200 9.68 5.60 18.11
N ALA A 201 9.81 4.67 19.07
CA ALA A 201 9.46 3.26 18.86
C ALA A 201 7.98 3.06 18.48
N ILE A 202 7.06 3.81 19.11
CA ILE A 202 5.62 3.74 18.79
C ILE A 202 5.36 4.25 17.37
N VAL A 203 5.95 5.39 16.98
CA VAL A 203 5.80 5.97 15.64
C VAL A 203 6.30 5.00 14.56
N ILE A 204 7.46 4.40 14.80
CA ILE A 204 8.07 3.41 13.92
C ILE A 204 7.21 2.13 13.85
N CYS A 205 6.59 1.73 14.96
CA CYS A 205 5.65 0.60 14.97
C CYS A 205 4.42 0.87 14.09
N PHE A 206 3.83 2.07 14.16
CA PHE A 206 2.73 2.46 13.29
C PHE A 206 3.13 2.43 11.82
N TYR A 207 4.31 2.98 11.50
CA TYR A 207 4.85 2.97 10.15
C TYR A 207 4.99 1.55 9.58
N TYR A 208 5.63 0.63 10.30
CA TYR A 208 5.81 -0.76 9.85
C TYR A 208 4.50 -1.57 9.80
N SER A 209 3.52 -1.21 10.62
CA SER A 209 2.21 -1.88 10.61
C SER A 209 1.50 -1.74 9.26
N ASN A 210 1.81 -0.72 8.46
CA ASN A 210 1.26 -0.52 7.11
C ASN A 210 1.44 -1.78 6.25
N SER A 211 2.63 -2.38 6.27
CA SER A 211 2.95 -3.58 5.49
C SER A 211 2.24 -4.83 6.03
N CYS A 212 2.09 -4.96 7.35
CA CYS A 212 1.39 -6.08 8.00
C CYS A 212 -0.13 -6.05 7.76
N LEU A 213 -0.71 -4.85 7.69
CA LEU A 213 -2.14 -4.67 7.51
C LEU A 213 -2.59 -4.95 6.08
N ASN A 214 -1.71 -4.80 5.08
CA ASN A 214 -2.02 -5.08 3.68
C ASN A 214 -2.60 -6.51 3.46
N PRO A 215 -1.93 -7.62 3.81
CA PRO A 215 -2.51 -8.97 3.73
C PRO A 215 -3.82 -9.15 4.52
N LEU A 216 -3.94 -8.53 5.69
CA LEU A 216 -5.14 -8.60 6.52
C LEU A 216 -6.33 -7.91 5.84
N ILE A 217 -6.10 -6.76 5.20
CA ILE A 217 -7.11 -6.08 4.41
C ILE A 217 -7.54 -6.96 3.23
N TYR A 218 -6.60 -7.58 2.52
CA TYR A 218 -6.97 -8.52 1.44
C TYR A 218 -7.79 -9.70 1.97
N ALA A 219 -7.37 -10.29 3.08
CA ALA A 219 -8.10 -11.38 3.75
C ALA A 219 -9.48 -10.95 4.23
N LEU A 220 -9.65 -9.75 4.79
CA LEU A 220 -10.94 -9.33 5.33
C LEU A 220 -11.92 -8.91 4.24
N PHE A 221 -11.45 -8.37 3.12
CA PHE A 221 -12.33 -7.72 2.17
C PHE A 221 -12.47 -8.43 0.82
N TYR A 222 -11.59 -9.36 0.49
CA TYR A 222 -11.64 -10.13 -0.77
C TYR A 222 -12.02 -11.59 -0.53
N PRO A 223 -13.28 -12.00 -0.82
CA PRO A 223 -13.74 -13.38 -0.63
C PRO A 223 -12.97 -14.41 -1.44
N TRP A 224 -12.49 -14.05 -2.64
CA TRP A 224 -11.65 -14.92 -3.47
C TRP A 224 -10.28 -15.16 -2.81
N PHE A 225 -9.68 -14.11 -2.22
CA PHE A 225 -8.40 -14.21 -1.52
C PHE A 225 -8.48 -15.12 -0.30
N ARG A 226 -9.58 -15.06 0.48
CA ARG A 226 -9.86 -16.01 1.57
C ARG A 226 -9.92 -17.46 1.07
N LYS A 227 -10.56 -17.68 -0.08
CA LYS A 227 -10.67 -19.01 -0.70
C LYS A 227 -9.28 -19.51 -1.12
N SER A 228 -8.47 -18.66 -1.75
CA SER A 228 -7.10 -18.98 -2.12
C SER A 228 -6.26 -19.36 -0.88
N ILE A 229 -6.30 -18.57 0.19
CA ILE A 229 -5.58 -18.89 1.45
C ILE A 229 -6.06 -20.24 2.00
N ARG A 230 -7.37 -20.48 2.04
CA ARG A 230 -7.92 -21.77 2.50
C ARG A 230 -7.38 -22.92 1.66
N LEU A 231 -7.36 -22.80 0.34
CA LEU A 231 -6.83 -23.83 -0.57
C LEU A 231 -5.32 -24.07 -0.35
N ILE A 232 -4.55 -23.02 -0.12
CA ILE A 232 -3.11 -23.10 0.19
C ILE A 232 -2.90 -23.84 1.52
N VAL A 233 -3.56 -23.40 2.59
CA VAL A 233 -3.40 -23.95 3.95
C VAL A 233 -3.93 -25.38 4.06
N THR A 234 -4.97 -25.73 3.31
CA THR A 234 -5.51 -27.10 3.24
C THR A 234 -4.79 -27.99 2.23
N PHE A 235 -3.68 -27.50 1.64
CA PHE A 235 -2.88 -28.19 0.63
C PHE A 235 -3.68 -28.70 -0.58
N GLN A 236 -4.85 -28.13 -0.85
CA GLN A 236 -5.68 -28.50 -2.00
C GLN A 236 -5.06 -28.05 -3.33
N ILE A 237 -4.15 -27.07 -3.29
CA ILE A 237 -3.34 -26.67 -4.44
C ILE A 237 -2.47 -27.81 -5.00
N LEU A 238 -2.13 -28.81 -4.18
CA LEU A 238 -1.28 -29.94 -4.58
C LEU A 238 -2.08 -31.09 -5.22
N LYS A 239 -3.42 -31.01 -5.22
CA LYS A 239 -4.26 -32.04 -5.83
C LYS A 239 -4.27 -31.91 -7.36
N PRO A 240 -4.32 -33.02 -8.12
CA PRO A 240 -4.52 -32.97 -9.58
C PRO A 240 -5.80 -32.20 -9.93
N GLY A 241 -5.74 -31.30 -10.90
CA GLY A 241 -6.87 -30.45 -11.31
C GLY A 241 -7.07 -29.16 -10.50
N SER A 242 -6.17 -28.83 -9.55
CA SER A 242 -6.26 -27.61 -8.74
C SER A 242 -6.20 -26.30 -9.57
N CYS A 243 -5.62 -26.34 -10.76
CA CYS A 243 -5.57 -25.23 -11.72
C CYS A 243 -6.95 -24.87 -12.31
N GLU A 244 -7.95 -25.75 -12.24
CA GLU A 244 -9.31 -25.51 -12.76
C GLU A 244 -10.27 -24.99 -11.67
N THR A 245 -9.79 -24.81 -10.44
CA THR A 245 -10.64 -24.43 -9.30
C THR A 245 -11.22 -23.02 -9.51
N ASN A 246 -12.54 -22.94 -9.69
CA ASN A 246 -13.20 -21.65 -9.92
C ASN A 246 -13.08 -20.74 -8.69
N MET A 247 -12.50 -19.55 -8.85
CA MET A 247 -12.19 -18.60 -7.77
C MET A 247 -13.30 -17.56 -7.54
N GLU A 248 -14.32 -17.50 -8.41
CA GLU A 248 -15.46 -16.61 -8.26
C GLU A 248 -16.54 -17.22 -7.35
N TRP A 249 -17.15 -16.39 -6.49
CA TRP A 249 -18.30 -16.78 -5.67
C TRP A 249 -19.55 -16.70 -6.55
N THR A 250 -20.08 -17.84 -6.98
CA THR A 250 -21.48 -17.97 -7.37
C THR A 250 -22.30 -18.18 -6.10
N ASP A 251 -22.88 -17.11 -5.58
CA ASP A 251 -24.11 -17.19 -4.77
C ASP A 251 -25.25 -16.53 -5.55
#